data_AF-A0A392W002-F1
#
_entry.id   AF-A0A392W002-F1
#
_cell.length_a   1.000
_cell.length_b   1.000
_cell.length_c   1.000
_cell.angle_alpha   90.00
_cell.angle_beta   90.00
_cell.angle_gamma   90.00
#
_symmetry.space_group_name_H-M   'P 1'
#
loop_
_entity.id
_entity.type
_entity.pdbx_description
1 polymer ?
#
loop_
_entity_poly.entity_id
_entity_poly.type
_entity_poly.pdbx_seq_one_letter_code
_entity_poly.pdbx_strand_id
1 'polypeptide(L)' 'RYLRWDNPPKQQPLSLKLEHFEDMAHSGAPFARKFDKDDPVLDKIDKELLGRSDGGFTRGGWCVGDSL' A
#
# COMPACT_ATOMS: atom_id res chain seq x y z
N ARG A 1 2.39 7.49 8.31
CA ARG A 1 2.55 6.04 8.03
C ARG A 1 1.45 5.29 8.77
N TYR A 2 0.75 4.35 8.11
CA TYR A 2 -0.26 3.49 8.69
C TYR A 2 0.35 2.21 9.29
N LEU A 3 -0.15 1.82 10.46
CA LEU A 3 0.23 0.66 11.25
C LEU A 3 -1.03 0.13 11.94
N ARG A 4 -1.25 -1.18 11.92
CA ARG A 4 -2.34 -1.81 12.68
C ARG A 4 -1.74 -2.67 13.79
N TRP A 5 -2.39 -2.65 14.95
CA TRP A 5 -1.99 -3.41 16.12
C TRP A 5 -3.14 -4.30 16.58
N ASP A 6 -2.79 -5.43 17.19
CA ASP A 6 -3.74 -6.18 18.01
C ASP A 6 -4.29 -5.29 19.15
N ASN A 7 -5.43 -5.68 19.71
CA ASN A 7 -5.94 -5.08 20.93
C ASN A 7 -6.17 -6.20 21.97
N PRO A 8 -5.32 -6.32 23.02
CA PRO A 8 -4.20 -5.44 23.36
C PRO A 8 -2.99 -5.60 22.41
N PRO A 9 -2.16 -4.55 22.27
CA PRO A 9 -1.05 -4.55 21.31
C PRO A 9 0.05 -5.55 21.70
N LYS A 10 0.56 -6.28 20.70
CA LYS A 10 1.74 -7.16 20.83
C LYS A 10 3.04 -6.39 20.54
N GLN A 11 4.18 -7.06 20.67
CA GLN A 11 5.51 -6.46 20.41
C GLN A 11 5.69 -5.95 18.97
N GLN A 12 5.05 -6.61 18.00
CA GLN A 12 5.12 -6.21 16.59
C GLN A 12 3.73 -5.87 16.03
N PRO A 13 3.63 -4.90 15.12
CA PRO A 13 2.38 -4.59 14.45
C PRO A 13 1.95 -5.75 13.55
N LEU A 14 0.65 -5.81 13.28
CA LEU A 14 0.05 -6.81 12.41
C LEU A 14 0.55 -6.68 10.97
N SER A 15 0.56 -7.80 10.25
CA SER A 15 0.67 -7.80 8.80
C SER A 15 -0.65 -7.30 8.20
N LEU A 16 -0.55 -6.33 7.31
CA LEU A 16 -1.67 -5.71 6.61
C LEU A 16 -2.10 -6.65 5.47
N LYS A 17 -3.41 -6.74 5.26
CA LYS A 17 -4.10 -7.71 4.40
C LYS A 17 -5.27 -7.01 3.70
N LEU A 18 -5.95 -7.69 2.77
CA LEU A 18 -7.09 -7.14 2.03
C LEU A 18 -8.18 -6.55 2.93
N GLU A 19 -8.48 -7.18 4.06
CA GLU A 19 -9.49 -6.70 5.02
C GLU A 19 -9.15 -5.34 5.64
N HIS A 20 -7.88 -4.94 5.58
CA HIS A 20 -7.36 -3.68 6.12
C HIS A 20 -7.28 -2.57 5.05
N PHE A 21 -7.61 -2.85 3.79
CA PHE A 21 -7.36 -1.94 2.68
C PHE A 21 -8.08 -0.59 2.81
N GLU A 22 -9.37 -0.61 3.11
CA GLU A 22 -10.16 0.63 3.21
C GLU A 22 -9.64 1.54 4.32
N ASP A 23 -9.25 0.96 5.47
CA ASP A 23 -8.66 1.71 6.57
C ASP A 23 -7.31 2.33 6.17
N MET A 24 -6.49 1.59 5.40
CA MET A 24 -5.22 2.12 4.87
C MET A 24 -5.48 3.29 3.92
N ALA A 25 -6.39 3.13 2.96
CA ALA A 25 -6.69 4.13 1.94
C ALA A 25 -7.26 5.41 2.55
N HIS A 26 -8.20 5.29 3.49
CA HIS A 26 -8.82 6.43 4.17
C HIS A 26 -7.94 7.09 5.23
N SER A 27 -6.85 6.46 5.65
CA SER A 27 -5.95 7.05 6.66
C SER A 27 -5.23 8.32 6.21
N GLY A 28 -5.17 8.59 4.90
CA GLY A 28 -4.38 9.68 4.31
C GLY A 28 -2.86 9.52 4.51
N ALA A 29 -2.39 8.40 5.07
CA ALA A 29 -0.99 8.17 5.31
C ALA A 29 -0.27 7.78 4.00
N PRO A 30 0.86 8.41 3.66
CA PRO A 30 1.57 8.13 2.40
C PRO A 30 2.28 6.76 2.37
N PHE A 31 2.37 6.07 3.51
CA PHE A 31 3.07 4.79 3.65
C PHE A 31 2.32 3.87 4.61
N ALA A 32 2.37 2.56 4.38
CA ALA A 32 1.82 1.53 5.27
C ALA A 32 2.83 0.38 5.43
N ARG A 33 2.82 -0.32 6.58
CA ARG A 33 3.58 -1.57 6.81
C ARG A 33 3.07 -2.34 8.03
N LYS A 34 3.39 -3.63 8.21
CA LYS A 34 4.14 -4.54 7.32
C LYS A 34 3.20 -5.35 6.44
N PHE A 35 3.68 -5.81 5.30
CA PHE A 35 2.95 -6.71 4.41
C PHE A 35 3.63 -8.08 4.45
N ASP A 36 2.85 -9.14 4.40
CA ASP A 36 3.40 -10.46 4.15
C ASP A 36 3.85 -10.55 2.68
N LYS A 37 4.83 -11.41 2.41
CA LYS A 37 5.33 -11.61 1.06
C LYS A 37 4.20 -12.18 0.20
N ASP A 38 4.03 -11.63 -1.00
CA ASP A 38 3.04 -12.08 -2.00
C ASP A 38 1.58 -11.97 -1.52
N ASP A 39 1.28 -11.11 -0.53
CA ASP A 39 -0.09 -10.87 -0.08
C ASP A 39 -0.89 -10.09 -1.15
N PRO A 40 -2.12 -10.53 -1.51
CA PRO A 40 -2.92 -9.92 -2.57
C PRO A 40 -3.35 -8.48 -2.29
N VAL A 41 -3.18 -7.97 -1.06
CA VAL A 41 -3.37 -6.54 -0.78
C VAL A 41 -2.40 -5.66 -1.56
N LEU A 42 -1.20 -6.17 -1.89
CA LEU A 42 -0.22 -5.44 -2.70
C LEU A 42 -0.76 -5.21 -4.12
N ASP A 43 -1.40 -6.22 -4.72
CA ASP A 43 -2.04 -6.10 -6.03
C ASP A 43 -3.20 -5.10 -6.00
N LYS A 44 -3.99 -5.09 -4.92
CA LYS A 44 -5.08 -4.11 -4.75
C LYS A 44 -4.54 -2.69 -4.62
N ILE A 45 -3.47 -2.47 -3.86
CA ILE A 45 -2.78 -1.16 -3.75
C ILE A 45 -2.25 -0.71 -5.11
N ASP A 46 -1.60 -1.62 -5.83
CA ASP A 46 -1.03 -1.34 -7.15
C ASP A 46 -2.08 -0.89 -8.15
N LYS A 47 -3.23 -1.59 -8.16
CA LYS A 47 -4.34 -1.30 -9.07
C LYS A 47 -5.10 -0.04 -8.70
N GLU A 48 -5.49 0.10 -7.44
CA GLU A 48 -6.47 1.12 -7.02
C GLU A 48 -5.83 2.43 -6.57
N LEU A 49 -4.66 2.39 -5.92
CA LEU A 49 -4.00 3.60 -5.41
C LEU A 49 -2.87 4.08 -6.31
N LEU A 50 -2.11 3.15 -6.90
CA LEU A 50 -0.95 3.48 -7.71
C LEU A 50 -1.22 3.47 -9.22
N GLY A 51 -2.36 2.91 -9.64
CA GLY A 51 -2.78 2.86 -11.04
C GLY A 51 -1.78 2.17 -11.97
N ARG A 52 -1.04 1.18 -11.47
CA ARG A 52 -0.05 0.45 -12.28
C ARG A 52 -0.60 -0.90 -12.74
N SER A 53 -0.20 -1.32 -13.94
CA SER A 53 -0.40 -2.69 -14.43
C SER A 53 0.59 -3.64 -13.78
N ASP A 54 0.31 -4.94 -13.84
CA ASP A 54 1.28 -5.96 -13.43
C ASP A 54 2.62 -5.78 -14.17
N GLY A 55 3.72 -5.88 -13.43
CA GLY A 55 5.08 -5.57 -13.90
C GLY A 55 5.34 -4.10 -14.26
N GLY A 56 4.35 -3.22 -14.17
CA GLY A 56 4.45 -1.80 -14.49
C GLY A 56 5.01 -0.97 -13.33
N PHE A 57 5.57 0.19 -13.65
CA PHE A 57 5.97 1.17 -12.65
C PHE A 57 4.82 2.14 -12.32
N THR A 58 4.73 2.57 -11.07
CA THR A 58 3.83 3.66 -10.68
C THR A 58 4.25 4.94 -11.42
N ARG A 59 3.31 5.59 -12.10
CA ARG A 59 3.55 6.88 -12.74
C ARG A 59 3.75 7.93 -11.64
N GLY A 60 5.00 8.34 -11.44
CA GLY A 60 5.37 9.37 -10.45
C GLY A 60 5.70 10.70 -11.12
N GLY A 61 5.90 11.75 -10.32
CA GLY A 61 6.37 13.07 -10.80
C GLY A 61 7.75 13.03 -11.49
N TRP A 62 8.47 11.92 -11.40
CA TRP A 62 9.71 11.66 -12.12
C TRP A 62 9.50 11.10 -13.54
N CYS A 63 8.29 10.62 -13.86
CA CYS A 63 7.92 10.11 -15.18
C CYS A 63 7.54 11.23 -16.17
N VAL A 64 7.67 12.50 -15.77
CA VAL A 64 7.46 13.66 -16.63
C VAL A 64 8.74 13.89 -17.44
N GLY A 65 8.99 13.00 -18.41
CA GLY A 65 9.94 13.31 -19.47
C GLY A 65 9.28 14.33 -20.40
N ASP A 66 9.98 15.42 -20.72
CA ASP A 66 9.55 16.37 -21.75
C ASP A 66 9.18 15.59 -23.01
N SER A 67 7.88 15.51 -23.30
CA SER A 67 7.43 15.20 -24.64
C SER A 67 7.60 16.50 -25.40
N LEU A 68 8.66 16.57 -26.21
CA LEU A 68 8.98 17.66 -27.14
C LEU A 68 7.72 18.30 -27.75
#